data_AF-A0A7W0TA36-F1
#
_entry.id   AF-A0A7W0TA36-F1
#
_cell.length_a   1.000
_cell.length_b   1.000
_cell.length_c   1.000
_cell.angle_alpha   90.00
_cell.angle_beta   90.00
_cell.angle_gamma   90.00
#
_symmetry.space_group_name_H-M   'P 1'
#
loop_
_entity.id
_entity.type
_entity.pdbx_description
1 polymer ?
#
loop_
_entity_poly.entity_id
_entity_poly.type
_entity_poly.pdbx_seq_one_letter_code
_entity_poly.pdbx_strand_id
1 'polypeptide(L)'
;MRTSAAVVLFAMITACAAPRAARVIEIAPPRFETDPGVQVTLAEAQLLFPGIARCTDIECLITSAYVDDARARALAIALYREAGDVAGVGPEEIMDGGYRGKIRLVPQLPLGRYRQHLQWVVSAKRSIDDFFTQLFAKQPAPSYRWRALQFRFVRSIKKRTPSAYAMGWMIEYNVEGSLMTSAAGVEDTLFHELFHNNDFAHGDWSAKTLQTDYDAIVKRCGTKIACLAPYAPNTTKVRGGTFYAFQQNNGNGVHEYAAELAVRYWKEQSAMLRGGKLARPAFKCGPAENTRAWTAFVDEFFAGRDLVPACPVVR
;
A
#
# COMPACT_ATOMS: atom_id res chain seq x y z
N MET A 1 48.87 -3.72 69.23
CA MET A 1 47.85 -4.63 68.65
C MET A 1 46.50 -3.92 68.73
N ARG A 2 45.87 -3.70 67.57
CA ARG A 2 44.47 -3.27 67.33
C ARG A 2 43.93 -2.08 68.13
N THR A 3 43.92 -0.91 67.51
CA THR A 3 43.00 0.19 67.84
C THR A 3 42.26 0.59 66.58
N SER A 4 40.97 0.22 66.53
CA SER A 4 40.00 0.59 65.52
C SER A 4 39.63 2.07 65.67
N ALA A 5 39.72 2.85 64.59
CA ALA A 5 39.13 4.18 64.50
C ALA A 5 37.82 4.09 63.71
N ALA A 6 36.73 4.47 64.36
CA ALA A 6 35.40 4.57 63.78
C ALA A 6 35.32 5.79 62.85
N VAL A 7 34.84 5.58 61.61
CA VAL A 7 34.51 6.66 60.68
C VAL A 7 33.00 6.89 60.76
N VAL A 8 32.63 8.09 61.19
CA VAL A 8 31.25 8.61 61.20
C VAL A 8 30.88 9.05 59.79
N LEU A 9 29.85 8.43 59.21
CA LEU A 9 29.32 8.77 57.89
C LEU A 9 28.19 9.80 58.05
N PHE A 10 28.42 11.04 57.60
CA PHE A 10 27.39 12.07 57.46
C PHE A 10 26.57 11.80 56.18
N ALA A 11 25.28 11.50 56.32
CA ALA A 11 24.34 11.45 55.22
C ALA A 11 23.82 12.86 54.91
N MET A 12 24.22 13.44 53.77
CA MET A 12 23.54 14.61 53.20
C MET A 12 22.29 14.14 52.44
N ILE A 13 21.12 14.58 52.91
CA ILE A 13 19.84 14.41 52.22
C ILE A 13 19.72 15.56 51.21
N THR A 14 20.01 15.29 49.94
CA THR A 14 19.74 16.22 48.84
C THR A 14 18.32 15.98 48.34
N ALA A 15 17.41 16.91 48.62
CA ALA A 15 16.05 16.89 48.09
C ALA A 15 16.07 17.27 46.60
N CYS A 16 15.94 16.28 45.71
CA CYS A 16 15.70 16.53 44.29
C CYS A 16 14.21 16.85 44.06
N ALA A 17 13.91 18.12 43.78
CA ALA A 17 12.62 18.53 43.24
C ALA A 17 12.49 18.03 41.79
N ALA A 18 11.52 17.17 41.51
CA ALA A 18 11.24 16.69 40.16
C ALA A 18 10.65 17.82 39.29
N PRO A 19 11.09 17.99 38.04
CA PRO A 19 10.51 18.98 37.14
C PRO A 19 9.08 18.58 36.74
N ARG A 20 8.15 19.54 36.78
CA ARG A 20 6.79 19.42 36.24
C ARG A 20 6.88 19.03 34.76
N ALA A 21 6.38 17.84 34.41
CA ALA A 21 6.24 17.43 33.03
C ALA A 21 5.29 18.40 32.31
N ALA A 22 5.81 19.06 31.27
CA ALA A 22 4.99 19.85 30.36
C ALA A 22 4.01 18.90 29.66
N ARG A 23 2.70 19.22 29.75
CA ARG A 23 1.66 18.54 28.97
C ARG A 23 1.91 18.86 27.49
N VAL A 24 2.39 17.87 26.75
CA VAL A 24 2.35 17.91 25.28
C VAL A 24 0.88 17.81 24.90
N ILE A 25 0.32 18.90 24.39
CA ILE A 25 -0.98 18.88 23.73
C ILE A 25 -0.74 18.19 22.39
N GLU A 26 -1.10 16.91 22.32
CA GLU A 26 -1.09 16.14 21.08
C GLU A 26 -2.24 16.67 20.20
N ILE A 27 -1.92 17.65 19.35
CA ILE A 27 -2.85 18.11 18.32
C ILE A 27 -2.92 16.98 17.30
N ALA A 28 -4.02 16.23 17.30
CA ALA A 28 -4.27 15.22 16.28
C ALA A 28 -4.10 15.89 14.89
N PRO A 29 -3.31 15.30 13.97
CA PRO A 29 -3.14 15.87 12.65
C PRO A 29 -4.50 16.04 11.99
N PRO A 30 -4.70 17.10 11.19
CA PRO A 30 -5.93 17.28 10.44
C PRO A 30 -6.15 16.02 9.60
N ARG A 31 -7.26 15.32 9.87
CA ARG A 31 -7.71 14.25 9.00
C ARG A 31 -8.05 14.90 7.67
N PHE A 32 -7.48 14.43 6.58
CA PHE A 32 -8.04 14.71 5.26
C PHE A 32 -9.50 14.29 5.34
N GLU A 33 -10.43 15.25 5.26
CA GLU A 33 -11.82 14.90 5.00
C GLU A 33 -11.79 14.19 3.65
N THR A 34 -12.20 12.92 3.64
CA THR A 34 -12.57 12.28 2.38
C THR A 34 -13.53 13.23 1.69
N ASP A 35 -13.34 13.48 0.40
CA ASP A 35 -14.36 14.16 -0.40
C ASP A 35 -15.71 13.51 -0.03
N PRO A 36 -16.66 14.27 0.55
CA PRO A 36 -17.88 13.70 1.14
C PRO A 36 -18.72 12.91 0.12
N GLY A 37 -18.42 13.01 -1.18
CA GLY A 37 -19.01 12.21 -2.24
C GLY A 37 -18.43 10.79 -2.44
N VAL A 38 -17.32 10.42 -1.80
CA VAL A 38 -16.63 9.16 -2.07
C VAL A 38 -16.68 8.21 -0.87
N GLN A 39 -17.73 7.38 -0.82
CA GLN A 39 -17.92 6.36 0.21
C GLN A 39 -18.35 5.03 -0.41
N VAL A 40 -18.01 3.91 0.24
CA VAL A 40 -18.66 2.64 -0.03
C VAL A 40 -20.09 2.72 0.49
N THR A 41 -21.07 2.58 -0.40
CA THR A 41 -22.48 2.60 -0.03
C THR A 41 -22.88 1.31 0.69
N LEU A 42 -24.01 1.34 1.41
CA LEU A 42 -24.56 0.13 2.02
C LEU A 42 -24.86 -0.95 0.98
N ALA A 43 -25.38 -0.58 -0.20
CA ALA A 43 -25.70 -1.51 -1.27
C ALA A 43 -24.44 -2.20 -1.81
N GLU A 44 -23.35 -1.47 -2.02
CA GLU A 44 -22.06 -2.05 -2.40
C GLU A 44 -21.50 -2.95 -1.30
N ALA A 45 -21.58 -2.51 -0.03
CA ALA A 45 -21.13 -3.31 1.10
C ALA A 45 -21.91 -4.63 1.23
N GLN A 46 -23.22 -4.64 0.97
CA GLN A 46 -24.04 -5.86 0.99
C GLN A 46 -23.53 -6.93 0.02
N LEU A 47 -22.97 -6.54 -1.13
CA LEU A 47 -22.37 -7.49 -2.09
C LEU A 47 -21.13 -8.21 -1.53
N LEU A 48 -20.44 -7.60 -0.56
CA LEU A 48 -19.27 -8.18 0.11
C LEU A 48 -19.63 -9.18 1.22
N PHE A 49 -20.91 -9.25 1.61
CA PHE A 49 -21.39 -10.06 2.74
C PHE A 49 -22.61 -10.91 2.34
N PRO A 50 -22.45 -11.86 1.40
CA PRO A 50 -23.55 -12.68 0.92
C PRO A 50 -24.21 -13.45 2.07
N GLY A 51 -25.55 -13.41 2.12
CA GLY A 51 -26.35 -14.09 3.14
C GLY A 51 -26.68 -13.28 4.40
N ILE A 52 -26.21 -12.03 4.52
CA ILE A 52 -26.54 -11.15 5.67
C ILE A 52 -27.60 -10.12 5.26
N ALA A 53 -28.88 -10.44 5.47
CA ALA A 53 -30.00 -9.64 4.95
C ALA A 53 -30.61 -8.60 5.93
N ARG A 54 -30.21 -8.59 7.21
CA ARG A 54 -30.91 -7.84 8.27
C ARG A 54 -30.21 -6.57 8.77
N CYS A 55 -29.18 -6.12 8.06
CA CYS A 55 -28.38 -4.96 8.48
C CYS A 55 -28.79 -3.68 7.75
N THR A 56 -28.96 -2.60 8.53
CA THR A 56 -29.31 -1.26 8.05
C THR A 56 -28.10 -0.34 7.88
N ASP A 57 -26.91 -0.80 8.26
CA ASP A 57 -25.65 -0.10 8.13
C ASP A 57 -24.48 -1.08 7.91
N ILE A 58 -23.31 -0.53 7.55
CA ILE A 58 -22.10 -1.30 7.22
C ILE A 58 -21.47 -1.92 8.47
N GLU A 59 -21.53 -1.26 9.63
CA GLU A 59 -20.96 -1.79 10.87
C GLU A 59 -21.70 -3.06 11.33
N CYS A 60 -23.02 -3.13 11.16
CA CYS A 60 -23.83 -4.31 11.39
C CYS A 60 -23.40 -5.46 10.46
N LEU A 61 -23.16 -5.17 9.17
CA LEU A 61 -22.70 -6.18 8.22
C LEU A 61 -21.36 -6.77 8.66
N ILE A 62 -20.39 -5.92 8.98
CA ILE A 62 -19.07 -6.34 9.48
C ILE A 62 -19.22 -7.12 10.79
N THR A 63 -20.02 -6.61 11.73
CA THR A 63 -20.21 -7.27 13.04
C THR A 63 -20.78 -8.66 12.90
N SER A 64 -21.76 -8.82 12.01
CA SER A 64 -22.41 -10.10 11.73
C SER A 64 -21.46 -11.08 11.02
N ALA A 65 -20.73 -10.61 10.01
CA ALA A 65 -19.81 -11.44 9.22
C ALA A 65 -18.60 -11.95 10.02
N TYR A 66 -18.13 -11.15 10.99
CA TYR A 66 -16.97 -11.48 11.82
C TYR A 66 -17.37 -11.93 13.25
N VAL A 67 -18.57 -12.50 13.42
CA VAL A 67 -19.10 -12.89 14.74
C VAL A 67 -18.17 -13.86 15.48
N ASP A 68 -17.57 -14.81 14.74
CA ASP A 68 -16.75 -15.90 15.27
C ASP A 68 -15.29 -15.52 15.60
N ASP A 69 -14.83 -14.32 15.23
CA ASP A 69 -13.47 -13.85 15.53
C ASP A 69 -13.51 -12.37 15.94
N ALA A 70 -13.68 -12.12 17.24
CA ALA A 70 -13.77 -10.78 17.79
C ALA A 70 -12.54 -9.89 17.47
N ARG A 71 -11.35 -10.48 17.29
CA ARG A 71 -10.15 -9.71 16.93
C ARG A 71 -10.18 -9.30 15.46
N ALA A 72 -10.59 -10.21 14.57
CA ALA A 72 -10.78 -9.87 13.16
C ALA A 72 -11.91 -8.84 12.98
N ARG A 73 -13.01 -8.97 13.74
CA ARG A 73 -14.09 -7.97 13.76
C ARG A 73 -13.58 -6.59 14.13
N ALA A 74 -12.80 -6.47 15.21
CA ALA A 74 -12.24 -5.19 15.64
C ALA A 74 -11.36 -4.54 14.55
N LEU A 75 -10.56 -5.34 13.83
CA LEU A 75 -9.74 -4.87 12.72
C LEU A 75 -10.59 -4.40 11.53
N ALA A 76 -11.62 -5.14 11.14
CA ALA A 76 -12.51 -4.76 10.04
C ALA A 76 -13.31 -3.49 10.36
N ILE A 77 -13.80 -3.34 11.60
CA ILE A 77 -14.46 -2.10 12.04
C ILE A 77 -13.47 -0.93 12.05
N ALA A 78 -12.24 -1.14 12.53
CA ALA A 78 -11.22 -0.09 12.51
C ALA A 78 -10.92 0.38 11.08
N LEU A 79 -10.76 -0.57 10.15
CA LEU A 79 -10.52 -0.28 8.73
C LEU A 79 -11.64 0.60 8.14
N TYR A 80 -12.90 0.27 8.43
CA TYR A 80 -14.06 1.05 7.98
C TYR A 80 -14.13 2.43 8.63
N ARG A 81 -13.98 2.52 9.95
CA ARG A 81 -14.09 3.80 10.67
C ARG A 81 -12.95 4.76 10.38
N GLU A 82 -11.75 4.25 10.13
CA GLU A 82 -10.55 5.07 9.90
C GLU A 82 -10.43 5.52 8.44
N ALA A 83 -10.76 4.66 7.48
CA ALA A 83 -10.50 4.89 6.05
C ALA A 83 -11.75 4.80 5.16
N GLY A 84 -12.91 4.41 5.68
CA GLY A 84 -14.10 4.08 4.90
C GLY A 84 -13.99 2.74 4.14
N ASP A 85 -12.92 1.99 4.38
CA ASP A 85 -12.60 0.76 3.66
C ASP A 85 -13.39 -0.43 4.23
N VAL A 86 -14.04 -1.22 3.38
CA VAL A 86 -14.91 -2.34 3.80
C VAL A 86 -14.25 -3.67 3.46
N ALA A 87 -14.02 -4.51 4.47
CA ALA A 87 -13.40 -5.84 4.31
C ALA A 87 -14.44 -6.97 4.36
N GLY A 88 -14.81 -7.50 3.21
CA GLY A 88 -15.67 -8.69 3.07
C GLY A 88 -15.07 -9.70 2.10
N VAL A 89 -15.90 -10.39 1.32
CA VAL A 89 -15.43 -11.42 0.38
C VAL A 89 -15.65 -11.02 -1.08
N GLY A 90 -14.78 -11.53 -1.96
CA GLY A 90 -15.05 -11.55 -3.40
C GLY A 90 -16.05 -12.66 -3.75
N PRO A 91 -16.64 -12.62 -4.96
CA PRO A 91 -17.50 -13.70 -5.44
C PRO A 91 -16.70 -14.99 -5.66
N GLU A 92 -17.41 -16.10 -5.81
CA GLU A 92 -16.81 -17.26 -6.46
C GLU A 92 -16.69 -16.98 -7.96
N GLU A 93 -15.50 -17.19 -8.51
CA GLU A 93 -15.27 -16.96 -9.93
C GLU A 93 -14.17 -17.86 -10.52
N ILE A 94 -14.18 -17.97 -11.84
CA ILE A 94 -13.10 -18.57 -12.61
C ILE A 94 -12.47 -17.47 -13.46
N MET A 95 -11.29 -17.02 -13.05
CA MET A 95 -10.55 -16.02 -13.80
C MET A 95 -9.60 -16.66 -14.81
N ASP A 96 -9.26 -15.90 -15.86
CA ASP A 96 -8.20 -16.26 -16.78
C ASP A 96 -6.86 -15.75 -16.25
N GLY A 97 -5.98 -16.67 -15.82
CA GLY A 97 -4.63 -16.35 -15.38
C GLY A 97 -3.61 -16.23 -16.51
N GLY A 98 -4.07 -16.13 -17.77
CA GLY A 98 -3.23 -16.14 -18.96
C GLY A 98 -2.46 -17.45 -19.08
N TYR A 99 -1.13 -17.37 -19.15
CA TYR A 99 -0.27 -18.55 -19.22
C TYR A 99 -0.41 -19.51 -18.02
N ARG A 100 -1.02 -19.05 -16.91
CA ARG A 100 -1.27 -19.85 -15.70
C ARG A 100 -2.55 -20.69 -15.78
N GLY A 101 -3.33 -20.51 -16.84
CA GLY A 101 -4.61 -21.18 -17.09
C GLY A 101 -5.75 -20.60 -16.25
N LYS A 102 -6.88 -21.32 -16.24
CA LYS A 102 -8.05 -20.94 -15.43
C LYS A 102 -7.76 -21.12 -13.94
N ILE A 103 -8.10 -20.12 -13.14
CA ILE A 103 -7.90 -20.10 -11.71
C ILE A 103 -9.27 -19.93 -11.06
N ARG A 104 -9.64 -20.87 -10.19
CA ARG A 104 -10.87 -20.75 -9.38
C ARG A 104 -10.56 -20.00 -8.09
N LEU A 105 -11.25 -18.89 -7.88
CA LEU A 105 -11.26 -18.11 -6.66
C LEU A 105 -12.54 -18.41 -5.90
N VAL A 106 -12.44 -18.56 -4.58
CA VAL A 106 -13.60 -18.76 -3.71
C VAL A 106 -13.64 -17.70 -2.61
N PRO A 107 -14.84 -17.28 -2.17
CA PRO A 107 -15.01 -16.36 -1.04
C PRO A 107 -14.27 -16.87 0.20
N GLN A 108 -13.50 -16.01 0.86
CA GLN A 108 -12.76 -16.39 2.07
C GLN A 108 -12.59 -15.20 3.01
N LEU A 109 -13.40 -15.11 4.06
CA LEU A 109 -13.17 -14.12 5.11
C LEU A 109 -11.82 -14.37 5.80
N PRO A 110 -11.06 -13.32 6.16
CA PRO A 110 -9.75 -13.43 6.80
C PRO A 110 -9.90 -13.65 8.32
N LEU A 111 -10.46 -14.80 8.70
CA LEU A 111 -10.67 -15.21 10.11
C LEU A 111 -9.62 -16.24 10.55
N GLY A 112 -9.47 -16.43 11.87
CA GLY A 112 -8.69 -17.52 12.43
C GLY A 112 -7.23 -17.51 11.94
N ARG A 113 -6.83 -18.55 11.18
CA ARG A 113 -5.48 -18.64 10.60
C ARG A 113 -5.18 -17.54 9.57
N TYR A 114 -6.20 -16.99 8.91
CA TYR A 114 -6.03 -15.94 7.91
C TYR A 114 -6.17 -14.53 8.48
N ARG A 115 -6.48 -14.38 9.78
CA ARG A 115 -6.57 -13.07 10.44
C ARG A 115 -5.32 -12.22 10.30
N GLN A 116 -4.16 -12.87 10.19
CA GLN A 116 -2.88 -12.18 9.95
C GLN A 116 -2.91 -11.33 8.67
N HIS A 117 -3.62 -11.74 7.62
CA HIS A 117 -3.77 -10.97 6.40
C HIS A 117 -4.56 -9.68 6.63
N LEU A 118 -5.67 -9.74 7.39
CA LEU A 118 -6.43 -8.54 7.74
C LEU A 118 -5.59 -7.58 8.60
N GLN A 119 -4.76 -8.10 9.51
CA GLN A 119 -3.81 -7.28 10.27
C GLN A 119 -2.81 -6.56 9.37
N TRP A 120 -2.25 -7.26 8.38
CA TRP A 120 -1.34 -6.67 7.41
C TRP A 120 -2.03 -5.62 6.53
N VAL A 121 -3.26 -5.87 6.08
CA VAL A 121 -4.07 -4.89 5.32
C VAL A 121 -4.33 -3.64 6.14
N VAL A 122 -4.78 -3.78 7.40
CA VAL A 122 -5.01 -2.62 8.29
C VAL A 122 -3.71 -1.83 8.52
N SER A 123 -2.59 -2.52 8.78
CA SER A 123 -1.30 -1.87 8.95
C SER A 123 -0.86 -1.11 7.71
N ALA A 124 -0.98 -1.73 6.52
CA ALA A 124 -0.65 -1.10 5.26
C ALA A 124 -1.54 0.11 4.98
N LYS A 125 -2.86 0.01 5.23
CA LYS A 125 -3.78 1.13 5.01
C LYS A 125 -3.52 2.32 5.92
N ARG A 126 -3.17 2.08 7.19
CA ARG A 126 -2.70 3.14 8.10
C ARG A 126 -1.41 3.78 7.63
N SER A 127 -0.45 2.98 7.18
CA SER A 127 0.82 3.49 6.60
C SER A 127 0.54 4.39 5.40
N ILE A 128 -0.28 3.91 4.45
CA ILE A 128 -0.69 4.65 3.26
C ILE A 128 -1.38 5.96 3.63
N ASP A 129 -2.28 5.92 4.61
CA ASP A 129 -2.99 7.10 5.06
C ASP A 129 -2.07 8.16 5.70
N ASP A 130 -1.16 7.71 6.56
CA ASP A 130 -0.16 8.55 7.22
C ASP A 130 0.78 9.20 6.20
N PHE A 131 1.19 8.47 5.17
CA PHE A 131 1.97 9.02 4.07
C PHE A 131 1.27 10.15 3.32
N PHE A 132 0.03 9.94 2.88
CA PHE A 132 -0.71 11.01 2.20
C PHE A 132 -0.92 12.19 3.14
N THR A 133 -1.18 11.91 4.41
CA THR A 133 -1.33 12.93 5.46
C THR A 133 -0.09 13.80 5.60
N GLN A 134 1.08 13.18 5.70
CA GLN A 134 2.36 13.88 5.86
C GLN A 134 2.82 14.56 4.58
N LEU A 135 2.75 13.86 3.44
CA LEU A 135 3.24 14.35 2.16
C LEU A 135 2.52 15.63 1.71
N PHE A 136 1.21 15.70 1.99
CA PHE A 136 0.32 16.78 1.59
C PHE A 136 -0.10 17.71 2.73
N ALA A 137 0.56 17.65 3.88
CA ALA A 137 0.32 18.60 4.96
C ALA A 137 0.51 20.05 4.47
N LYS A 138 -0.58 20.83 4.44
CA LYS A 138 -0.63 22.22 3.93
C LYS A 138 -0.26 22.35 2.44
N GLN A 139 -0.42 21.29 1.67
CA GLN A 139 -0.23 21.29 0.21
C GLN A 139 -1.60 21.09 -0.48
N PRO A 140 -1.71 21.39 -1.79
CA PRO A 140 -2.87 20.98 -2.58
C PRO A 140 -3.09 19.46 -2.48
N ALA A 141 -4.35 19.02 -2.46
CA ALA A 141 -4.66 17.60 -2.44
C ALA A 141 -4.17 16.91 -3.74
N PRO A 142 -3.67 15.67 -3.66
CA PRO A 142 -3.32 14.90 -4.85
C PRO A 142 -4.57 14.51 -5.65
N SER A 143 -4.42 14.33 -6.95
CA SER A 143 -5.42 13.62 -7.76
C SER A 143 -5.21 12.12 -7.65
N TYR A 144 -5.37 11.61 -6.43
CA TYR A 144 -5.16 10.20 -6.12
C TYR A 144 -6.13 9.79 -5.02
N ARG A 145 -6.91 8.74 -5.21
CA ARG A 145 -7.82 8.18 -4.20
C ARG A 145 -7.15 7.00 -3.52
N TRP A 146 -7.14 7.01 -2.18
CA TRP A 146 -6.60 5.93 -1.35
C TRP A 146 -7.55 5.44 -0.25
N ARG A 147 -8.80 5.89 -0.23
CA ARG A 147 -9.80 5.60 0.81
C ARG A 147 -11.11 5.12 0.20
N ALA A 148 -12.00 4.62 1.07
CA ALA A 148 -13.30 4.09 0.72
C ALA A 148 -13.22 2.97 -0.33
N LEU A 149 -12.34 1.99 -0.11
CA LEU A 149 -12.11 0.85 -0.98
C LEU A 149 -12.92 -0.37 -0.52
N GLN A 150 -13.26 -1.24 -1.47
CA GLN A 150 -13.82 -2.56 -1.16
C GLN A 150 -12.70 -3.61 -1.15
N PHE A 151 -12.36 -4.17 0.00
CA PHE A 151 -11.46 -5.32 0.10
C PHE A 151 -12.23 -6.63 -0.02
N ARG A 152 -11.99 -7.35 -1.12
CA ARG A 152 -12.64 -8.61 -1.46
C ARG A 152 -11.70 -9.76 -1.16
N PHE A 153 -11.83 -10.36 0.02
CA PHE A 153 -10.97 -11.49 0.40
C PHE A 153 -11.44 -12.79 -0.26
N VAL A 154 -10.51 -13.45 -0.92
CA VAL A 154 -10.71 -14.73 -1.61
C VAL A 154 -9.57 -15.69 -1.32
N ARG A 155 -9.74 -16.94 -1.75
CA ARG A 155 -8.69 -17.95 -1.76
C ARG A 155 -8.67 -18.65 -3.10
N SER A 156 -7.49 -18.83 -3.69
CA SER A 156 -7.38 -19.62 -4.91
C SER A 156 -7.32 -21.13 -4.62
N ILE A 157 -8.03 -21.92 -5.42
CA ILE A 157 -8.06 -23.38 -5.27
C ILE A 157 -6.89 -24.01 -6.03
N LYS A 158 -6.03 -24.75 -5.32
CA LYS A 158 -4.85 -25.47 -5.87
C LYS A 158 -3.82 -24.57 -6.58
N LYS A 159 -3.92 -23.25 -6.41
CA LYS A 159 -3.03 -22.23 -6.98
C LYS A 159 -2.66 -21.24 -5.89
N ARG A 160 -1.74 -20.32 -6.19
CA ARG A 160 -1.33 -19.21 -5.30
C ARG A 160 -1.32 -17.86 -6.04
N THR A 161 -2.07 -17.80 -7.13
CA THR A 161 -2.18 -16.65 -8.02
C THR A 161 -3.65 -16.33 -8.25
N PRO A 162 -3.98 -15.09 -8.61
CA PRO A 162 -3.17 -13.89 -8.40
C PRO A 162 -2.92 -13.66 -6.91
N SER A 163 -2.01 -12.76 -6.57
CA SER A 163 -1.85 -12.35 -5.15
C SER A 163 -2.91 -11.31 -4.79
N ALA A 164 -3.13 -10.35 -5.68
CA ALA A 164 -4.26 -9.46 -5.68
C ALA A 164 -4.53 -8.98 -7.12
N TYR A 165 -5.65 -8.29 -7.32
CA TYR A 165 -5.89 -7.42 -8.47
C TYR A 165 -6.88 -6.32 -8.09
N ALA A 166 -6.91 -5.23 -8.86
CA ALA A 166 -7.82 -4.11 -8.64
C ALA A 166 -8.78 -3.88 -9.82
N MET A 167 -9.98 -3.40 -9.49
CA MET A 167 -10.97 -2.94 -10.45
C MET A 167 -12.03 -2.12 -9.72
N GLY A 168 -12.52 -1.03 -10.30
CA GLY A 168 -13.73 -0.33 -9.80
C GLY A 168 -13.67 0.06 -8.32
N TRP A 169 -12.51 0.51 -7.83
CA TRP A 169 -12.26 0.82 -6.41
C TRP A 169 -12.36 -0.36 -5.44
N MET A 170 -12.29 -1.57 -6.00
CA MET A 170 -12.10 -2.82 -5.28
C MET A 170 -10.64 -3.26 -5.36
N ILE A 171 -10.20 -3.97 -4.32
CA ILE A 171 -8.99 -4.78 -4.33
C ILE A 171 -9.41 -6.20 -3.96
N GLU A 172 -9.30 -7.11 -4.92
CA GLU A 172 -9.44 -8.54 -4.68
C GLU A 172 -8.14 -9.08 -4.08
N TYR A 173 -8.22 -9.62 -2.87
CA TYR A 173 -7.08 -10.02 -2.06
C TYR A 173 -7.09 -11.53 -1.84
N ASN A 174 -6.07 -12.23 -2.35
CA ASN A 174 -5.95 -13.67 -2.16
C ASN A 174 -5.15 -13.99 -0.88
N VAL A 175 -5.81 -14.58 0.12
CA VAL A 175 -5.15 -14.98 1.38
C VAL A 175 -4.14 -16.13 1.20
N GLU A 176 -4.10 -16.78 0.03
CA GLU A 176 -3.05 -17.75 -0.34
C GLU A 176 -2.14 -17.24 -1.48
N GLY A 177 -2.17 -15.94 -1.75
CA GLY A 177 -1.37 -15.26 -2.76
C GLY A 177 0.13 -15.39 -2.54
N SER A 178 0.90 -15.64 -3.59
CA SER A 178 2.36 -15.86 -3.51
C SER A 178 3.15 -14.65 -3.01
N LEU A 179 2.62 -13.44 -3.14
CA LEU A 179 3.25 -12.20 -2.64
C LEU A 179 2.78 -11.85 -1.21
N MET A 180 1.71 -12.49 -0.72
CA MET A 180 1.08 -12.20 0.58
C MET A 180 1.75 -12.96 1.72
N THR A 181 3.07 -12.85 1.84
CA THR A 181 3.88 -13.63 2.80
C THR A 181 4.45 -12.81 3.95
N SER A 182 4.32 -11.49 3.90
CA SER A 182 4.79 -10.57 4.95
C SER A 182 4.02 -9.26 4.92
N ALA A 183 4.07 -8.50 6.02
CA ALA A 183 3.46 -7.16 6.10
C ALA A 183 3.97 -6.23 4.99
N ALA A 184 5.29 -6.19 4.76
CA ALA A 184 5.89 -5.36 3.71
C ALA A 184 5.47 -5.79 2.29
N GLY A 185 5.35 -7.10 2.04
CA GLY A 185 4.85 -7.61 0.76
C GLY A 185 3.39 -7.24 0.51
N VAL A 186 2.55 -7.26 1.54
CA VAL A 186 1.16 -6.78 1.48
C VAL A 186 1.13 -5.28 1.21
N GLU A 187 1.92 -4.49 1.92
CA GLU A 187 1.97 -3.03 1.74
C GLU A 187 2.35 -2.64 0.30
N ASP A 188 3.43 -3.22 -0.22
CA ASP A 188 3.86 -3.01 -1.61
C ASP A 188 2.75 -3.41 -2.61
N THR A 189 2.12 -4.56 -2.38
CA THR A 189 1.06 -5.06 -3.27
C THR A 189 -0.17 -4.17 -3.21
N LEU A 190 -0.59 -3.70 -2.03
CA LEU A 190 -1.74 -2.82 -1.92
C LEU A 190 -1.50 -1.46 -2.58
N PHE A 191 -0.30 -0.89 -2.47
CA PHE A 191 0.02 0.36 -3.18
C PHE A 191 0.04 0.16 -4.70
N HIS A 192 0.53 -0.99 -5.16
CA HIS A 192 0.48 -1.40 -6.56
C HIS A 192 -0.97 -1.50 -7.07
N GLU A 193 -1.83 -2.27 -6.40
CA GLU A 193 -3.23 -2.45 -6.82
C GLU A 193 -4.03 -1.15 -6.72
N LEU A 194 -3.74 -0.32 -5.73
CA LEU A 194 -4.37 0.99 -5.60
C LEU A 194 -4.05 1.90 -6.80
N PHE A 195 -2.84 1.80 -7.36
CA PHE A 195 -2.49 2.56 -8.55
C PHE A 195 -3.36 2.15 -9.74
N HIS A 196 -3.61 0.86 -9.98
CA HIS A 196 -4.46 0.43 -11.11
C HIS A 196 -5.86 1.06 -11.08
N ASN A 197 -6.46 1.22 -9.89
CA ASN A 197 -7.74 1.92 -9.76
C ASN A 197 -7.62 3.42 -10.15
N ASN A 198 -6.53 4.08 -9.76
CA ASN A 198 -6.28 5.49 -10.10
C ASN A 198 -5.94 5.67 -11.58
N ASP A 199 -5.14 4.79 -12.16
CA ASP A 199 -4.79 4.79 -13.58
C ASP A 199 -6.05 4.69 -14.46
N PHE A 200 -6.96 3.76 -14.12
CA PHE A 200 -8.24 3.61 -14.79
C PHE A 200 -9.14 4.85 -14.61
N ALA A 201 -9.21 5.41 -13.40
CA ALA A 201 -9.98 6.62 -13.12
C ALA A 201 -9.48 7.84 -13.91
N HIS A 202 -8.19 7.85 -14.26
CA HIS A 202 -7.55 8.84 -15.10
C HIS A 202 -7.55 8.45 -16.59
N GLY A 203 -8.42 7.52 -16.97
CA GLY A 203 -8.67 7.11 -18.35
C GLY A 203 -7.49 6.36 -18.96
N ASP A 204 -6.93 5.38 -18.24
CA ASP A 204 -5.79 4.57 -18.68
C ASP A 204 -4.56 5.45 -18.99
N TRP A 205 -4.23 6.33 -18.05
CA TRP A 205 -3.15 7.31 -18.18
C TRP A 205 -1.82 6.65 -18.56
N SER A 206 -1.49 5.50 -17.97
CA SER A 206 -0.22 4.80 -18.20
C SER A 206 -0.04 4.42 -19.67
N ALA A 207 -1.09 3.89 -20.32
CA ALA A 207 -1.07 3.53 -21.73
C ALA A 207 -0.97 4.77 -22.64
N LYS A 208 -1.54 5.90 -22.26
CA LYS A 208 -1.47 7.14 -23.05
C LYS A 208 -0.11 7.84 -22.91
N THR A 209 0.45 7.80 -21.72
CA THR A 209 1.58 8.67 -21.33
C THR A 209 2.92 7.94 -21.35
N LEU A 210 2.95 6.65 -20.97
CA LEU A 210 4.20 5.91 -20.77
C LEU A 210 4.50 4.88 -21.86
N GLN A 211 3.54 4.56 -22.72
CA GLN A 211 3.66 3.46 -23.71
C GLN A 211 4.87 3.62 -24.64
N THR A 212 5.12 4.83 -25.15
CA THR A 212 6.24 5.05 -26.07
C THR A 212 7.60 4.74 -25.43
N ASP A 213 7.84 5.22 -24.20
CA ASP A 213 9.08 4.94 -23.49
C ASP A 213 9.17 3.46 -23.09
N TYR A 214 8.07 2.89 -22.61
CA TYR A 214 7.97 1.47 -22.27
C TYR A 214 8.34 0.57 -23.47
N ASP A 215 7.73 0.80 -24.63
CA ASP A 215 7.98 0.03 -25.85
C ASP A 215 9.42 0.18 -26.33
N ALA A 216 9.99 1.39 -26.25
CA ALA A 216 11.38 1.63 -26.60
C ALA A 216 12.34 0.85 -25.68
N ILE A 217 12.05 0.77 -24.38
CA ILE A 217 12.83 -0.03 -23.42
C ILE A 217 12.70 -1.52 -23.74
N VAL A 218 11.48 -2.03 -23.92
CA VAL A 218 11.23 -3.45 -24.23
C VAL A 218 11.87 -3.84 -25.55
N LYS A 219 11.76 -3.01 -26.60
CA LYS A 219 12.40 -3.24 -27.90
C LYS A 219 13.93 -3.30 -27.77
N ARG A 220 14.52 -2.47 -26.92
CA ARG A 220 15.98 -2.39 -26.71
C ARG A 220 16.50 -3.56 -25.87
N CYS A 221 15.80 -3.90 -24.80
CA CYS A 221 16.29 -4.82 -23.78
C CYS A 221 15.72 -6.24 -23.86
N GLY A 222 14.57 -6.44 -24.51
CA GLY A 222 13.80 -7.68 -24.44
C GLY A 222 13.52 -8.05 -22.99
N THR A 223 13.88 -9.27 -22.60
CA THR A 223 13.74 -9.79 -21.23
C THR A 223 15.06 -9.78 -20.43
N LYS A 224 16.13 -9.17 -20.96
CA LYS A 224 17.47 -9.21 -20.35
C LYS A 224 17.51 -8.37 -19.07
N ILE A 225 17.57 -9.01 -17.91
CA ILE A 225 17.59 -8.37 -16.58
C ILE A 225 18.64 -7.27 -16.49
N ALA A 226 19.87 -7.52 -16.96
CA ALA A 226 20.95 -6.52 -16.86
C ALA A 226 20.64 -5.24 -17.66
N CYS A 227 19.96 -5.35 -18.81
CA CYS A 227 19.56 -4.20 -19.61
C CYS A 227 18.35 -3.48 -19.01
N LEU A 228 17.39 -4.22 -18.43
CA LEU A 228 16.19 -3.66 -17.82
C LEU A 228 16.43 -3.02 -16.44
N ALA A 229 17.49 -3.42 -15.73
CA ALA A 229 17.73 -2.99 -14.36
C ALA A 229 17.74 -1.47 -14.14
N PRO A 230 18.30 -0.63 -15.04
CA PRO A 230 18.25 0.83 -14.89
C PRO A 230 16.84 1.43 -15.06
N TYR A 231 15.97 0.75 -15.80
CA TYR A 231 14.60 1.21 -16.11
C TYR A 231 13.55 0.63 -15.17
N ALA A 232 13.86 -0.45 -14.45
CA ALA A 232 12.92 -1.08 -13.52
C ALA A 232 12.62 -0.16 -12.33
N PRO A 233 11.37 0.30 -12.13
CA PRO A 233 11.06 1.18 -11.01
C PRO A 233 11.31 0.50 -9.66
N ASN A 234 11.05 -0.79 -9.59
CA ASN A 234 11.18 -1.59 -8.38
C ASN A 234 11.87 -2.93 -8.65
N THR A 235 12.31 -3.61 -7.59
CA THR A 235 13.14 -4.82 -7.67
C THR A 235 12.36 -6.12 -7.77
N THR A 236 11.03 -6.07 -7.79
CA THR A 236 10.16 -7.24 -7.89
C THR A 236 10.44 -7.99 -9.18
N LYS A 237 10.71 -9.30 -9.08
CA LYS A 237 10.95 -10.18 -10.24
C LYS A 237 10.01 -11.36 -10.21
N VAL A 238 9.59 -11.79 -11.40
CA VAL A 238 8.87 -13.05 -11.55
C VAL A 238 9.86 -14.21 -11.44
N ARG A 239 9.49 -15.27 -10.71
CA ARG A 239 10.35 -16.46 -10.56
C ARG A 239 10.69 -17.04 -11.94
N GLY A 240 11.99 -17.12 -12.23
CA GLY A 240 12.49 -17.60 -13.53
C GLY A 240 12.29 -16.64 -14.70
N GLY A 241 11.84 -15.41 -14.45
CA GLY A 241 11.55 -14.39 -15.45
C GLY A 241 12.34 -13.10 -15.24
N THR A 242 11.75 -11.99 -15.67
CA THR A 242 12.34 -10.65 -15.56
C THR A 242 11.70 -9.84 -14.42
N PHE A 243 11.99 -8.54 -14.34
CA PHE A 243 11.28 -7.61 -13.47
C PHE A 243 9.78 -7.63 -13.76
N TYR A 244 8.98 -7.56 -12.71
CA TYR A 244 7.52 -7.65 -12.79
C TYR A 244 6.95 -6.61 -13.77
N ALA A 245 7.46 -5.38 -13.71
CA ALA A 245 7.16 -4.27 -14.61
C ALA A 245 7.36 -4.56 -16.11
N PHE A 246 8.14 -5.58 -16.50
CA PHE A 246 8.45 -5.89 -17.90
C PHE A 246 8.07 -7.33 -18.28
N GLN A 247 7.27 -8.01 -17.46
CA GLN A 247 6.84 -9.37 -17.77
C GLN A 247 5.72 -9.36 -18.82
N GLN A 248 6.05 -9.74 -20.05
CA GLN A 248 5.17 -9.67 -21.24
C GLN A 248 3.85 -10.48 -21.15
N ASN A 249 3.68 -11.35 -20.16
CA ASN A 249 2.51 -12.24 -19.99
C ASN A 249 1.81 -12.08 -18.62
N ASN A 250 2.01 -10.95 -17.94
CA ASN A 250 1.38 -10.69 -16.63
C ASN A 250 0.20 -9.71 -16.71
N GLY A 251 -0.22 -9.28 -17.90
CA GLY A 251 -1.24 -8.24 -18.08
C GLY A 251 -0.82 -7.27 -19.18
N ASN A 252 -1.36 -6.06 -19.17
CA ASN A 252 -0.86 -4.99 -20.02
C ASN A 252 0.41 -4.39 -19.40
N GLY A 253 1.56 -4.67 -20.00
CA GLY A 253 2.87 -4.41 -19.39
C GLY A 253 3.15 -2.96 -19.01
N VAL A 254 2.60 -1.98 -19.74
CA VAL A 254 2.78 -0.56 -19.39
C VAL A 254 2.04 -0.18 -18.10
N HIS A 255 0.88 -0.79 -17.83
CA HIS A 255 0.14 -0.56 -16.59
C HIS A 255 0.89 -1.16 -15.41
N GLU A 256 1.47 -2.36 -15.58
CA GLU A 256 2.34 -2.98 -14.56
C GLU A 256 3.60 -2.14 -14.30
N TYR A 257 4.19 -1.56 -15.34
CA TYR A 257 5.31 -0.63 -15.20
C TYR A 257 4.91 0.61 -14.40
N ALA A 258 3.76 1.21 -14.68
CA ALA A 258 3.25 2.37 -13.97
C ALA A 258 2.86 2.06 -12.52
N ALA A 259 2.30 0.88 -12.24
CA ALA A 259 2.01 0.43 -10.89
C ALA A 259 3.29 0.21 -10.07
N GLU A 260 4.35 -0.37 -10.66
CA GLU A 260 5.66 -0.45 -10.00
C GLU A 260 6.31 0.93 -9.84
N LEU A 261 6.05 1.89 -10.73
CA LEU A 261 6.46 3.29 -10.58
C LEU A 261 5.77 3.95 -9.38
N ALA A 262 4.49 3.67 -9.15
CA ALA A 262 3.77 4.13 -7.96
C ALA A 262 4.37 3.56 -6.66
N VAL A 263 4.69 2.27 -6.63
CA VAL A 263 5.41 1.64 -5.50
C VAL A 263 6.79 2.29 -5.30
N ARG A 264 7.50 2.62 -6.39
CA ARG A 264 8.79 3.32 -6.29
C ARG A 264 8.65 4.72 -5.71
N TYR A 265 7.66 5.48 -6.17
CA TYR A 265 7.34 6.80 -5.64
C TYR A 265 7.05 6.73 -4.14
N TRP A 266 6.12 5.86 -3.73
CA TRP A 266 5.81 5.59 -2.33
C TRP A 266 7.06 5.38 -1.48
N LYS A 267 7.96 4.50 -1.91
CA LYS A 267 9.17 4.14 -1.17
C LYS A 267 10.15 5.31 -1.04
N GLU A 268 10.40 6.03 -2.14
CA GLU A 268 11.33 7.17 -2.12
C GLU A 268 10.80 8.32 -1.27
N GLN A 269 9.54 8.71 -1.46
CA GLN A 269 8.91 9.77 -0.69
C GLN A 269 8.82 9.40 0.81
N SER A 270 8.46 8.16 1.15
CA SER A 270 8.44 7.69 2.54
C SER A 270 9.83 7.68 3.18
N ALA A 271 10.89 7.40 2.42
CA ALA A 271 12.27 7.48 2.92
C ALA A 271 12.67 8.95 3.19
N MET A 272 12.27 9.86 2.31
CA MET A 272 12.48 11.29 2.50
C MET A 272 11.72 11.84 3.71
N LEU A 273 10.44 11.46 3.89
CA LEU A 273 9.65 11.87 5.06
C LEU A 273 10.25 11.38 6.38
N ARG A 274 10.68 10.12 6.45
CA ARG A 274 11.18 9.52 7.70
C ARG A 274 12.62 9.88 8.04
N GLY A 275 13.49 9.98 7.03
CA GLY A 275 14.94 10.05 7.24
C GLY A 275 15.66 11.14 6.46
N GLY A 276 14.95 11.90 5.62
CA GLY A 276 15.54 12.95 4.78
C GLY A 276 16.56 12.44 3.75
N LYS A 277 16.64 11.13 3.51
CA LYS A 277 17.59 10.54 2.58
C LYS A 277 17.08 9.23 1.97
N LEU A 278 17.50 8.97 0.73
CA LEU A 278 17.25 7.71 0.05
C LEU A 278 18.32 6.67 0.39
N ALA A 279 17.89 5.40 0.50
CA ALA A 279 18.82 4.26 0.63
C ALA A 279 19.43 3.82 -0.72
N ARG A 280 18.87 4.29 -1.83
CA ARG A 280 19.29 3.99 -3.21
C ARG A 280 19.26 5.29 -4.03
N PRO A 281 19.99 5.36 -5.15
CA PRO A 281 19.85 6.49 -6.08
C PRO A 281 18.38 6.68 -6.49
N ALA A 282 17.97 7.94 -6.57
CA ALA A 282 16.63 8.32 -7.01
C ALA A 282 16.33 7.74 -8.40
N PHE A 283 15.14 7.19 -8.58
CA PHE A 283 14.74 6.56 -9.85
C PHE A 283 14.84 7.53 -11.02
N LYS A 284 14.36 8.76 -10.82
CA LYS A 284 14.37 9.85 -11.80
C LYS A 284 15.76 10.28 -12.27
N CYS A 285 16.82 9.86 -11.58
CA CYS A 285 18.21 10.17 -11.91
C CYS A 285 18.91 9.05 -12.70
N GLY A 286 18.16 8.04 -13.16
CA GLY A 286 18.63 7.05 -14.12
C GLY A 286 18.62 7.57 -15.57
N PRO A 287 18.39 6.68 -16.54
CA PRO A 287 18.20 7.06 -17.94
C PRO A 287 17.09 8.11 -18.14
N ALA A 288 17.11 8.82 -19.26
CA ALA A 288 16.18 9.92 -19.56
C ALA A 288 14.70 9.48 -19.57
N GLU A 289 14.42 8.23 -19.95
CA GLU A 289 13.11 7.58 -19.85
C GLU A 289 12.56 7.61 -18.41
N ASN A 290 13.42 7.39 -17.40
CA ASN A 290 13.00 7.41 -16.00
C ASN A 290 12.59 8.81 -15.56
N THR A 291 13.36 9.84 -15.95
CA THR A 291 13.04 11.23 -15.61
C THR A 291 11.69 11.63 -16.21
N ARG A 292 11.45 11.32 -17.50
CA ARG A 292 10.18 11.60 -18.17
C ARG A 292 9.00 10.88 -17.51
N ALA A 293 9.13 9.57 -17.27
CA ALA A 293 8.10 8.78 -16.62
C ALA A 293 7.79 9.30 -15.21
N TRP A 294 8.83 9.64 -14.44
CA TRP A 294 8.68 10.17 -13.09
C TRP A 294 7.98 11.53 -13.07
N THR A 295 8.44 12.48 -13.89
CA THR A 295 7.83 13.82 -13.96
C THR A 295 6.35 13.70 -14.33
N ALA A 296 6.03 12.98 -15.40
CA ALA A 296 4.65 12.80 -15.84
C ALA A 296 3.77 12.18 -14.74
N PHE A 297 4.28 11.18 -14.03
CA PHE A 297 3.59 10.51 -12.94
C PHE A 297 3.32 11.43 -11.74
N VAL A 298 4.34 12.18 -11.33
CA VAL A 298 4.25 13.09 -10.17
C VAL A 298 3.31 14.26 -10.46
N ASP A 299 3.35 14.80 -11.68
CA ASP A 299 2.48 15.90 -12.10
C ASP A 299 1.01 15.46 -12.14
N GLU A 300 0.74 14.27 -12.70
CA GLU A 300 -0.62 13.73 -12.82
C GLU A 300 -1.25 13.42 -11.46
N PHE A 301 -0.58 12.61 -10.64
CA PHE A 301 -1.20 12.00 -9.47
C PHE A 301 -0.90 12.73 -8.17
N PHE A 302 0.22 13.44 -8.10
CA PHE A 302 0.75 13.97 -6.84
C PHE A 302 0.93 15.50 -6.86
N ALA A 303 0.29 16.19 -7.80
CA ALA A 303 0.31 17.66 -7.90
C ALA A 303 1.73 18.25 -7.90
N GLY A 304 2.68 17.59 -8.59
CA GLY A 304 4.07 18.04 -8.66
C GLY A 304 4.89 17.77 -7.38
N ARG A 305 4.30 17.11 -6.38
CA ARG A 305 4.95 16.90 -5.08
C ARG A 305 6.03 15.84 -5.17
N ASP A 306 7.29 16.25 -5.05
CA ASP A 306 8.43 15.36 -4.98
C ASP A 306 9.46 15.88 -3.97
N LEU A 307 9.66 15.14 -2.88
CA LEU A 307 10.63 15.45 -1.83
C LEU A 307 12.06 15.02 -2.19
N VAL A 308 12.21 14.19 -3.22
CA VAL A 308 13.52 13.69 -3.64
C VAL A 308 14.31 14.84 -4.28
N PRO A 309 15.57 15.08 -3.87
CA PRO A 309 16.38 16.14 -4.44
C PRO A 309 16.53 16.06 -5.96
N ALA A 310 16.90 17.19 -6.57
CA ALA A 310 17.26 17.23 -7.98
C ALA A 310 18.45 16.30 -8.28
N CYS A 311 18.49 15.76 -9.49
CA CYS A 311 19.56 14.87 -9.90
C CYS A 311 20.90 15.61 -9.96
N PRO A 312 22.01 14.97 -9.57
CA PRO A 312 23.33 15.55 -9.75
C PRO A 312 23.54 15.90 -11.22
N VAL A 313 24.02 17.12 -11.50
CA VAL A 313 24.50 17.46 -12.83
C VAL A 313 25.73 16.60 -13.08
N VAL A 314 25.63 15.64 -13.97
CA VAL A 314 26.79 14.89 -14.45
C VAL A 314 27.65 15.88 -15.21
N ARG A 315 28.77 16.28 -14.60
CA ARG A 315 29.81 17.07 -15.27
C ARG A 315 30.65 16.17 -16.17
#